data_AF-A0A7V3AFJ8-F1
#
_entry.id   AF-A0A7V3AFJ8-F1
#
_cell.length_a   1.000
_cell.length_b   1.000
_cell.length_c   1.000
_cell.angle_alpha   90.00
_cell.angle_beta   90.00
_cell.angle_gamma   90.00
#
_symmetry.space_group_name_H-M   'P 1'
#
loop_
_entity.id
_entity.type
_entity.pdbx_description
1 polymer ?
#
loop_
_entity_poly.entity_id
_entity_poly.type
_entity_poly.pdbx_seq_one_letter_code
_entity_poly.pdbx_strand_id
1 'polypeptide(L)'
;MERKLPHERLDVYAVYLETAGLCGDVVANAAQPIVALDHLERAIESVGVNLIRANGQPAGSAARVNDLDVSVASTHECAACLDVCLARRVMDESQYTFGMRNLWRIRGMLLGLKRASEGQVHEDCATYGNPRFPFANLDMYRVSLQAVAWIHDFLEETNPKTRVHRRLDTSSTGTVLNIAEGHGRETAADRNRFMKTAQEHACQTLLLLDVMAARKDVTASRVADGKAIQTRVIRMLHAWCERNNTDEPNA
;
A
#
# COMPACT_ATOMS: atom_id res chain seq x y z
N MET A 1 5.52 -20.77 -34.36
CA MET A 1 5.13 -20.79 -32.93
C MET A 1 6.03 -19.78 -32.24
N GLU A 2 5.48 -18.65 -31.78
CA GLU A 2 6.29 -17.61 -31.12
C GLU A 2 6.95 -18.18 -29.87
N ARG A 3 8.28 -18.02 -29.77
CA ARG A 3 9.06 -18.54 -28.65
C ARG A 3 8.90 -17.57 -27.48
N LYS A 4 7.90 -17.83 -26.63
CA LYS A 4 7.69 -17.08 -25.38
C LYS A 4 8.95 -17.04 -24.51
N LEU A 5 9.25 -15.87 -23.97
CA LEU A 5 10.26 -15.66 -22.94
C LEU A 5 9.88 -16.41 -21.66
N PRO A 6 10.83 -16.76 -20.78
CA PRO A 6 10.55 -17.59 -19.61
C PRO A 6 9.47 -17.03 -18.67
N HIS A 7 9.39 -15.71 -18.49
CA HIS A 7 8.40 -15.08 -17.60
C HIS A 7 6.99 -15.04 -18.22
N GLU A 8 6.87 -14.98 -19.55
CA GLU A 8 5.59 -14.99 -20.28
C GLU A 8 4.85 -16.35 -20.21
N ARG A 9 5.49 -17.34 -19.59
CA ARG A 9 4.93 -18.67 -19.33
C ARG A 9 4.35 -18.82 -17.92
N LEU A 10 4.53 -17.81 -17.07
CA LEU A 10 4.01 -17.80 -15.71
C LEU A 10 2.59 -17.25 -15.68
N ASP A 11 1.68 -17.94 -15.00
CA ASP A 11 0.31 -17.47 -14.80
C ASP A 11 0.30 -16.14 -14.02
N VAL A 12 1.20 -15.99 -13.04
CA VAL A 12 1.39 -14.71 -12.34
C VAL A 12 1.68 -13.54 -13.27
N TYR A 13 2.38 -13.76 -14.39
CA TYR A 13 2.69 -12.68 -15.33
C TYR A 13 1.46 -12.25 -16.13
N ALA A 14 0.59 -13.20 -16.51
CA ALA A 14 -0.66 -12.87 -17.19
C ALA A 14 -1.62 -12.08 -16.27
N VAL A 15 -1.81 -12.54 -15.02
CA VAL A 15 -2.64 -11.82 -14.04
C VAL A 15 -2.03 -10.46 -13.68
N TYR A 16 -0.69 -10.38 -13.62
CA TYR A 16 0.03 -9.11 -13.46
C TYR A 16 -0.30 -8.13 -14.59
N LEU A 17 -0.26 -8.54 -15.87
CA LEU A 17 -0.56 -7.64 -16.99
C LEU A 17 -2.01 -7.13 -16.97
N GLU A 18 -2.99 -7.99 -16.63
CA GLU A 18 -4.38 -7.57 -16.44
C GLU A 18 -4.49 -6.51 -15.33
N THR A 19 -3.76 -6.72 -14.23
CA THR A 19 -3.77 -5.81 -13.08
C THR A 19 -3.04 -4.50 -13.38
N ALA A 20 -1.94 -4.55 -14.12
CA ALA A 20 -1.19 -3.38 -14.57
C ALA A 20 -2.01 -2.53 -15.55
N GLY A 21 -2.77 -3.18 -16.45
CA GLY A 21 -3.74 -2.50 -17.31
C GLY A 21 -4.79 -1.73 -16.51
N LEU A 22 -5.43 -2.40 -15.54
CA LEU A 22 -6.36 -1.75 -14.61
C LEU A 22 -5.73 -0.56 -13.88
N CYS A 23 -4.52 -0.73 -13.31
CA CYS A 23 -3.84 0.34 -12.59
C CYS A 23 -3.55 1.53 -13.51
N GLY A 24 -3.12 1.26 -14.75
CA GLY A 24 -2.91 2.29 -15.76
C GLY A 24 -4.19 3.04 -16.12
N ASP A 25 -5.32 2.34 -16.28
CA ASP A 25 -6.62 2.96 -16.52
C ASP A 25 -7.06 3.85 -15.36
N VAL A 26 -6.81 3.43 -14.12
CA VAL A 26 -7.13 4.22 -12.91
C VAL A 26 -6.31 5.49 -12.85
N VAL A 27 -5.00 5.40 -13.14
CA VAL A 27 -4.11 6.58 -13.19
C VAL A 27 -4.52 7.52 -14.32
N ALA A 28 -4.82 7.00 -15.51
CA ALA A 28 -5.14 7.79 -16.70
C ALA A 28 -6.50 8.50 -16.60
N ASN A 29 -7.49 7.89 -15.94
CA ASN A 29 -8.85 8.41 -15.86
C ASN A 29 -9.13 9.21 -14.58
N ALA A 30 -8.15 9.37 -13.69
CA ALA A 30 -8.33 10.12 -12.45
C ALA A 30 -8.66 11.59 -12.73
N ALA A 31 -9.81 12.06 -12.26
CA ALA A 31 -10.24 13.45 -12.43
C ALA A 31 -9.28 14.46 -11.75
N GLN A 32 -8.60 14.03 -10.69
CA GLN A 32 -7.60 14.82 -9.98
C GLN A 32 -6.42 13.93 -9.57
N PRO A 33 -5.17 14.42 -9.65
CA PRO A 33 -4.03 13.68 -9.16
C PRO A 33 -4.06 13.60 -7.63
N ILE A 34 -3.85 12.40 -7.10
CA ILE A 34 -3.63 12.14 -5.68
C ILE A 34 -2.32 11.38 -5.50
N VAL A 35 -1.69 11.51 -4.34
CA VAL A 35 -0.38 10.88 -4.05
C VAL A 35 -0.41 9.36 -4.24
N ALA A 36 -1.55 8.71 -3.97
CA ALA A 36 -1.69 7.26 -4.13
C ALA A 36 -1.54 6.78 -5.59
N LEU A 37 -1.81 7.63 -6.60
CA LEU A 37 -1.66 7.23 -8.01
C LEU A 37 -0.18 7.10 -8.39
N ASP A 38 0.66 8.04 -7.94
CA ASP A 38 2.12 7.98 -8.15
C ASP A 38 2.70 6.72 -7.47
N HIS A 39 2.22 6.39 -6.28
CA HIS A 39 2.61 5.17 -5.59
C HIS A 39 2.11 3.91 -6.29
N LEU A 40 0.86 3.89 -6.77
CA LEU A 40 0.29 2.76 -7.50
C LEU A 40 1.10 2.44 -8.75
N GLU A 41 1.44 3.44 -9.56
CA GLU A 41 2.22 3.27 -10.79
C GLU A 41 3.61 2.69 -10.51
N ARG A 42 4.32 3.25 -9.51
CA ARG A 42 5.65 2.76 -9.13
C ARG A 42 5.61 1.36 -8.52
N ALA A 43 4.61 1.10 -7.67
CA ALA A 43 4.45 -0.18 -7.02
C ALA A 43 4.11 -1.28 -8.04
N ILE A 44 3.20 -1.02 -8.99
CA ILE A 44 2.84 -2.02 -9.99
C ILE A 44 4.02 -2.32 -10.92
N GLU A 45 4.79 -1.31 -11.35
CA GLU A 45 6.03 -1.54 -12.10
C GLU A 45 7.03 -2.39 -11.30
N SER A 46 7.19 -2.10 -10.01
CA SER A 46 8.06 -2.86 -9.10
C SER A 46 7.63 -4.33 -8.98
N VAL A 47 6.32 -4.63 -8.94
CA VAL A 47 5.82 -6.02 -8.95
C VAL A 47 6.37 -6.77 -10.17
N GLY A 48 6.21 -6.19 -11.36
CA GLY A 48 6.61 -6.81 -12.63
C GLY A 48 8.13 -6.93 -12.79
N VAL A 49 8.89 -5.88 -12.51
CA VAL A 49 10.35 -5.87 -12.63
C VAL A 49 10.98 -6.93 -11.72
N ASN A 50 10.54 -7.01 -10.47
CA ASN A 50 11.11 -7.97 -9.53
C ASN A 50 10.64 -9.40 -9.81
N LEU A 51 9.41 -9.60 -10.32
CA LEU A 51 8.99 -10.92 -10.84
C LEU A 51 9.91 -11.41 -11.97
N ILE A 52 10.20 -10.55 -12.95
CA ILE A 52 11.07 -10.90 -14.08
C ILE A 52 12.49 -11.20 -13.59
N ARG A 53 13.05 -10.39 -12.69
CA ARG A 53 14.38 -10.62 -12.10
C ARG A 53 14.42 -11.95 -11.36
N ALA A 54 13.46 -12.20 -10.46
CA ALA A 54 13.34 -13.46 -9.73
C ALA A 54 13.30 -14.68 -10.66
N ASN A 55 12.55 -14.60 -11.76
CA ASN A 55 12.46 -15.70 -12.71
C ASN A 55 13.79 -15.96 -13.45
N GLY A 56 14.63 -14.94 -13.62
CA GLY A 56 15.99 -15.05 -14.17
C GLY A 56 17.01 -15.61 -13.18
N GLN A 57 16.72 -15.59 -11.88
CA GLN A 57 17.62 -16.08 -10.83
C GLN A 57 17.49 -17.60 -10.60
N PRO A 58 18.59 -18.28 -10.20
CA PRO A 58 18.54 -19.70 -9.85
C PRO A 58 17.53 -20.00 -8.74
N ALA A 59 16.86 -21.14 -8.85
CA ALA A 59 15.93 -21.61 -7.81
C ALA A 59 16.66 -21.76 -6.47
N GLY A 60 15.99 -21.35 -5.39
CA GLY A 60 16.55 -21.36 -4.03
C GLY A 60 17.64 -20.32 -3.77
N SER A 61 18.05 -19.50 -4.74
CA SER A 61 19.05 -18.45 -4.49
C SER A 61 18.49 -17.32 -3.62
N ALA A 62 19.33 -16.75 -2.77
CA ALA A 62 18.97 -15.60 -1.95
C ALA A 62 18.50 -14.40 -2.80
N ALA A 63 19.11 -14.19 -3.98
CA ALA A 63 18.70 -13.15 -4.92
C ALA A 63 17.26 -13.35 -5.41
N ARG A 64 16.89 -14.59 -5.80
CA ARG A 64 15.52 -14.94 -6.20
C ARG A 64 14.52 -14.66 -5.09
N VAL A 65 14.85 -15.08 -3.87
CA VAL A 65 14.01 -14.88 -2.68
C VAL A 65 13.79 -13.39 -2.42
N ASN A 66 14.87 -12.60 -2.44
CA ASN A 66 14.80 -11.16 -2.23
C ASN A 66 13.93 -10.46 -3.30
N ASP A 67 14.11 -10.80 -4.57
CA ASP A 67 13.29 -10.22 -5.65
C ASP A 67 11.79 -10.58 -5.46
N LEU A 68 11.48 -11.83 -5.10
CA LEU A 68 10.10 -12.23 -4.81
C LEU A 68 9.51 -11.51 -3.59
N ASP A 69 10.32 -11.28 -2.55
CA ASP A 69 9.88 -10.53 -1.36
C ASP A 69 9.58 -9.08 -1.68
N VAL A 70 10.39 -8.44 -2.55
CA VAL A 70 10.11 -7.09 -3.05
C VAL A 70 8.81 -7.09 -3.86
N SER A 71 8.62 -8.04 -4.76
CA SER A 71 7.40 -8.14 -5.56
C SER A 71 6.14 -8.36 -4.69
N VAL A 72 6.24 -9.20 -3.65
CA VAL A 72 5.18 -9.39 -2.66
C VAL A 72 4.90 -8.10 -1.89
N ALA A 73 5.92 -7.39 -1.42
CA ALA A 73 5.76 -6.12 -0.72
C ALA A 73 5.09 -5.06 -1.61
N SER A 74 5.53 -4.91 -2.86
CA SER A 74 4.90 -4.00 -3.83
C SER A 74 3.45 -4.37 -4.14
N THR A 75 3.07 -5.65 -4.05
CA THR A 75 1.66 -6.07 -4.16
C THR A 75 0.81 -5.57 -2.98
N HIS A 76 1.38 -5.50 -1.77
CA HIS A 76 0.68 -4.92 -0.60
C HIS A 76 0.53 -3.40 -0.75
N GLU A 77 1.56 -2.72 -1.27
CA GLU A 77 1.49 -1.29 -1.56
C GLU A 77 0.44 -0.99 -2.63
N CYS A 78 0.36 -1.78 -3.71
CA CYS A 78 -0.70 -1.65 -4.72
C CYS A 78 -2.09 -1.78 -4.07
N ALA A 79 -2.30 -2.81 -3.24
CA ALA A 79 -3.59 -3.04 -2.59
C ALA A 79 -3.97 -1.87 -1.67
N ALA A 80 -3.01 -1.35 -0.89
CA ALA A 80 -3.25 -0.19 -0.06
C ALA A 80 -3.49 1.09 -0.88
N CYS A 81 -2.86 1.24 -2.04
CA CYS A 81 -3.16 2.33 -2.98
C CYS A 81 -4.58 2.21 -3.54
N LEU A 82 -5.07 1.00 -3.85
CA LEU A 82 -6.46 0.80 -4.29
C LEU A 82 -7.46 1.16 -3.18
N ASP A 83 -7.18 0.76 -1.93
CA ASP A 83 -7.98 1.16 -0.76
C ASP A 83 -8.02 2.70 -0.61
N VAL A 84 -6.89 3.39 -0.81
CA VAL A 84 -6.83 4.86 -0.80
C VAL A 84 -7.59 5.44 -2.00
N CYS A 85 -7.44 4.91 -3.21
CA CYS A 85 -8.14 5.39 -4.40
C CYS A 85 -9.66 5.28 -4.24
N LEU A 86 -10.15 4.18 -3.67
CA LEU A 86 -11.56 4.01 -3.34
C LEU A 86 -12.01 5.03 -2.27
N ALA A 87 -11.25 5.19 -1.19
CA ALA A 87 -11.54 6.17 -0.13
C ALA A 87 -11.53 7.63 -0.63
N ARG A 88 -10.72 7.92 -1.66
CA ARG A 88 -10.61 9.21 -2.35
C ARG A 88 -11.60 9.38 -3.51
N ARG A 89 -12.46 8.39 -3.75
CA ARG A 89 -13.46 8.37 -4.84
C ARG A 89 -12.84 8.56 -6.24
N VAL A 90 -11.62 8.07 -6.43
CA VAL A 90 -10.88 8.08 -7.71
C VAL A 90 -11.13 6.80 -8.51
N MET A 91 -11.61 5.75 -7.86
CA MET A 91 -11.89 4.43 -8.45
C MET A 91 -13.30 3.97 -8.04
N ASP A 92 -13.95 3.18 -8.90
CA ASP A 92 -15.24 2.54 -8.59
C ASP A 92 -15.10 1.15 -7.93
N GLU A 93 -16.18 0.67 -7.32
CA GLU A 93 -16.22 -0.62 -6.60
C GLU A 93 -15.94 -1.84 -7.49
N SER A 94 -16.28 -1.77 -8.79
CA SER A 94 -16.06 -2.88 -9.72
C SER A 94 -14.58 -3.03 -10.08
N GLN A 95 -13.92 -1.90 -10.38
CA GLN A 95 -12.48 -1.80 -10.58
C GLN A 95 -11.74 -2.22 -9.31
N TYR A 96 -12.17 -1.73 -8.14
CA TYR A 96 -11.60 -2.09 -6.85
C TYR A 96 -11.66 -3.60 -6.59
N THR A 97 -12.85 -4.19 -6.74
CA THR A 97 -13.06 -5.62 -6.51
C THR A 97 -12.21 -6.48 -7.45
N PHE A 98 -12.16 -6.11 -8.73
CA PHE A 98 -11.35 -6.80 -9.72
C PHE A 98 -9.86 -6.70 -9.40
N GLY A 99 -9.37 -5.50 -9.11
CA GLY A 99 -7.97 -5.23 -8.76
C GLY A 99 -7.53 -5.93 -7.48
N MET A 100 -8.30 -5.81 -6.40
CA MET A 100 -8.00 -6.47 -5.12
C MET A 100 -7.96 -7.99 -5.24
N ARG A 101 -8.89 -8.57 -6.02
CA ARG A 101 -8.87 -10.01 -6.31
C ARG A 101 -7.61 -10.42 -7.06
N ASN A 102 -7.21 -9.69 -8.08
CA ASN A 102 -6.03 -10.04 -8.86
C ASN A 102 -4.72 -9.83 -8.06
N LEU A 103 -4.60 -8.75 -7.30
CA LEU A 103 -3.46 -8.52 -6.39
C LEU A 103 -3.34 -9.64 -5.35
N TRP A 104 -4.46 -10.12 -4.81
CA TRP A 104 -4.45 -11.28 -3.90
C TRP A 104 -3.93 -12.56 -4.58
N ARG A 105 -4.37 -12.82 -5.82
CA ARG A 105 -3.89 -13.95 -6.61
C ARG A 105 -2.40 -13.82 -6.90
N ILE A 106 -1.94 -12.65 -7.35
CA ILE A 106 -0.52 -12.35 -7.61
C ILE A 106 0.31 -12.63 -6.36
N ARG A 107 -0.07 -12.06 -5.21
CA ARG A 107 0.62 -12.32 -3.93
C ARG A 107 0.70 -13.82 -3.63
N GLY A 108 -0.39 -14.56 -3.82
CA GLY A 108 -0.42 -15.99 -3.57
C GLY A 108 0.49 -16.80 -4.49
N MET A 109 0.51 -16.47 -5.79
CA MET A 109 1.40 -17.05 -6.80
C MET A 109 2.87 -16.77 -6.47
N LEU A 110 3.23 -15.52 -6.17
CA LEU A 110 4.59 -15.12 -5.78
C LEU A 110 5.08 -15.88 -4.52
N LEU A 111 4.22 -16.04 -3.51
CA LEU A 111 4.55 -16.82 -2.31
C LEU A 111 4.70 -18.32 -2.64
N GLY A 112 3.95 -18.84 -3.62
CA GLY A 112 4.12 -20.18 -4.16
C GLY A 112 5.49 -20.34 -4.83
N LEU A 113 5.85 -19.42 -5.73
CA LEU A 113 7.17 -19.39 -6.39
C LEU A 113 8.33 -19.30 -5.40
N LYS A 114 8.16 -18.56 -4.29
CA LYS A 114 9.17 -18.46 -3.24
C LYS A 114 9.39 -19.80 -2.53
N ARG A 115 8.34 -20.60 -2.35
CA ARG A 115 8.40 -21.91 -1.68
C ARG A 115 8.88 -23.03 -2.60
N ALA A 116 8.69 -22.88 -3.90
CA ALA A 116 9.10 -23.88 -4.87
C ALA A 116 10.63 -23.95 -4.99
N SER A 117 11.19 -25.16 -4.83
CA SER A 117 12.63 -25.43 -4.84
C SER A 117 13.20 -25.77 -6.21
N GLU A 118 12.35 -25.94 -7.23
CA GLU A 118 12.77 -26.39 -8.57
C GLU A 118 13.07 -25.24 -9.53
N GLY A 119 14.00 -25.47 -10.46
CA GLY A 119 14.36 -24.52 -11.52
C GLY A 119 13.23 -24.34 -12.53
N GLN A 120 12.84 -23.08 -12.79
CA GLN A 120 11.77 -22.67 -13.71
C GLN A 120 10.46 -23.44 -13.49
N VAL A 121 9.71 -22.98 -12.50
CA VAL A 121 8.44 -23.55 -12.06
C VAL A 121 7.31 -23.09 -12.98
N HIS A 122 6.53 -24.04 -13.49
CA HIS A 122 5.18 -23.76 -13.98
C HIS A 122 4.26 -23.75 -12.77
N GLU A 123 3.53 -22.65 -12.55
CA GLU A 123 2.57 -22.56 -11.47
C GLU A 123 1.36 -23.43 -11.82
N ASP A 124 1.08 -24.46 -11.03
CA ASP A 124 -0.21 -25.15 -11.13
C ASP A 124 -1.33 -24.19 -10.69
N CYS A 125 -2.49 -24.30 -11.34
CA CYS A 125 -3.64 -23.45 -11.04
C CYS A 125 -4.10 -23.64 -9.59
N ALA A 126 -3.87 -22.63 -8.75
CA ALA A 126 -4.31 -22.64 -7.35
C ALA A 126 -5.62 -21.86 -7.17
N THR A 127 -6.55 -22.43 -6.41
CA THR A 127 -7.71 -21.70 -5.91
C THR A 127 -7.32 -20.82 -4.73
N TYR A 128 -7.35 -19.51 -4.93
CA TYR A 128 -7.16 -18.53 -3.87
C TYR A 128 -8.49 -18.31 -3.14
N GLY A 129 -8.48 -18.46 -1.81
CA GLY A 129 -9.64 -18.16 -0.96
C GLY A 129 -10.02 -16.67 -1.00
N ASN A 130 -10.94 -16.26 -0.12
CA ASN A 130 -11.48 -14.89 -0.08
C ASN A 130 -10.36 -13.82 -0.15
N PRO A 131 -10.36 -12.91 -1.16
CA PRO A 131 -9.25 -12.00 -1.42
C PRO A 131 -9.19 -10.86 -0.41
N ARG A 132 -8.63 -11.13 0.78
CA ARG A 132 -8.46 -10.11 1.81
C ARG A 132 -7.05 -10.11 2.37
N PHE A 133 -6.34 -9.02 2.12
CA PHE A 133 -5.03 -8.79 2.71
C PHE A 133 -5.13 -8.70 4.24
N PRO A 134 -4.25 -9.38 5.00
CA PRO A 134 -4.33 -9.42 6.46
C PRO A 134 -4.29 -8.04 7.12
N PHE A 135 -3.55 -7.07 6.55
CA PHE A 135 -3.49 -5.70 7.09
C PHE A 135 -4.85 -5.00 7.10
N ALA A 136 -5.77 -5.38 6.22
CA ALA A 136 -7.11 -4.79 6.14
C ALA A 136 -8.00 -5.15 7.35
N ASN A 137 -7.52 -6.02 8.26
CA ASN A 137 -8.16 -6.33 9.54
C ASN A 137 -7.63 -5.49 10.70
N LEU A 138 -6.51 -4.77 10.53
CA LEU A 138 -5.94 -3.93 11.58
C LEU A 138 -6.83 -2.72 11.82
N ASP A 139 -7.18 -2.45 13.08
CA ASP A 139 -8.00 -1.28 13.43
C ASP A 139 -7.28 0.03 13.05
N MET A 140 -5.96 0.10 13.28
CA MET A 140 -5.14 1.24 12.84
C MET A 140 -5.21 1.50 11.34
N TYR A 141 -5.21 0.44 10.52
CA TYR A 141 -5.33 0.58 9.07
C TYR A 141 -6.71 1.13 8.69
N ARG A 142 -7.78 0.55 9.24
CA ARG A 142 -9.17 0.97 8.95
C ARG A 142 -9.44 2.40 9.39
N VAL A 143 -8.94 2.81 10.55
CA VAL A 143 -9.09 4.19 11.03
C VAL A 143 -8.23 5.15 10.20
N SER A 144 -7.05 4.74 9.71
CA SER A 144 -6.29 5.55 8.76
C SER A 144 -7.03 5.77 7.45
N LEU A 145 -7.76 4.78 6.93
CA LEU A 145 -8.64 4.96 5.77
C LEU A 145 -9.82 5.89 6.05
N GLN A 146 -10.41 5.85 7.25
CA GLN A 146 -11.41 6.83 7.68
C GLN A 146 -10.83 8.25 7.67
N ALA A 147 -9.57 8.41 8.12
CA ALA A 147 -8.86 9.68 8.04
C ALA A 147 -8.66 10.14 6.59
N VAL A 148 -8.29 9.25 5.66
CA VAL A 148 -8.15 9.56 4.23
C VAL A 148 -9.46 10.04 3.63
N ALA A 149 -10.58 9.35 3.92
CA ALA A 149 -11.90 9.75 3.44
C ALA A 149 -12.33 11.11 4.02
N TRP A 150 -12.09 11.35 5.32
CA TRP A 150 -12.36 12.65 5.93
C TRP A 150 -11.50 13.77 5.33
N ILE A 151 -10.21 13.48 5.06
CA ILE A 151 -9.31 14.44 4.40
C ILE A 151 -9.80 14.74 2.99
N HIS A 152 -10.31 13.77 2.25
CA HIS A 152 -10.90 14.04 0.93
C HIS A 152 -12.02 15.07 1.00
N ASP A 153 -13.01 14.84 1.85
CA ASP A 153 -14.15 15.76 2.01
C ASP A 153 -13.66 17.15 2.49
N PHE A 154 -12.73 17.18 3.45
CA PHE A 154 -12.11 18.41 3.93
C PHE A 154 -11.39 19.20 2.83
N LEU A 155 -10.62 18.54 1.96
CA LEU A 155 -9.88 19.19 0.88
C LEU A 155 -10.78 19.70 -0.25
N GLU A 156 -11.94 19.08 -0.47
CA GLU A 156 -12.94 19.57 -1.44
C GLU A 156 -13.63 20.85 -0.93
N GLU A 157 -13.79 21.00 0.39
CA GLU A 157 -14.37 22.19 1.01
C GLU A 157 -13.40 23.39 1.03
N THR A 158 -12.10 23.16 1.17
CA THR A 158 -11.10 24.21 1.36
C THR A 158 -10.42 24.56 0.03
N ASN A 159 -10.88 25.62 -0.65
CA ASN A 159 -10.30 26.12 -1.91
C ASN A 159 -9.70 27.54 -1.68
N PRO A 160 -8.56 27.93 -2.30
CA PRO A 160 -7.74 27.24 -3.31
C PRO A 160 -6.88 26.08 -2.78
N LYS A 161 -6.61 25.09 -3.63
CA LYS A 161 -5.62 24.03 -3.38
C LYS A 161 -4.23 24.62 -3.12
N THR A 162 -3.72 24.45 -1.91
CA THR A 162 -2.40 24.96 -1.49
C THR A 162 -1.36 23.85 -1.34
N ARG A 163 -0.09 24.22 -1.14
CA ARG A 163 0.98 23.28 -0.75
C ARG A 163 0.61 22.44 0.48
N VAL A 164 -0.20 22.97 1.41
CA VAL A 164 -0.65 22.24 2.60
C VAL A 164 -1.61 21.10 2.23
N HIS A 165 -2.46 21.29 1.21
CA HIS A 165 -3.38 20.27 0.73
C HIS A 165 -2.62 19.05 0.21
N ARG A 166 -1.61 19.29 -0.63
CA ARG A 166 -0.71 18.23 -1.12
C ARG A 166 0.01 17.52 0.03
N ARG A 167 0.46 18.26 1.05
CA ARG A 167 1.13 17.63 2.20
C ARG A 167 0.19 16.81 3.06
N LEU A 168 -1.07 17.22 3.23
CA LEU A 168 -2.11 16.44 3.91
C LEU A 168 -2.39 15.14 3.15
N ASP A 169 -2.51 15.21 1.82
CA ASP A 169 -2.65 14.03 0.96
C ASP A 169 -1.44 13.09 1.10
N THR A 170 -0.22 13.63 1.03
CA THR A 170 1.01 12.86 1.19
C THR A 170 1.09 12.18 2.55
N SER A 171 0.85 12.91 3.65
CA SER A 171 1.00 12.34 4.99
C SER A 171 -0.11 11.35 5.32
N SER A 172 -1.36 11.62 4.94
CA SER A 172 -2.47 10.69 5.19
C SER A 172 -2.33 9.40 4.37
N THR A 173 -1.94 9.50 3.10
CA THR A 173 -1.61 8.35 2.24
C THR A 173 -0.42 7.57 2.81
N GLY A 174 0.65 8.28 3.19
CA GLY A 174 1.85 7.67 3.76
C GLY A 174 1.58 6.83 5.01
N THR A 175 0.66 7.26 5.88
CA THR A 175 0.25 6.45 7.03
C THR A 175 -0.36 5.10 6.60
N VAL A 176 -1.27 5.10 5.63
CA VAL A 176 -1.94 3.87 5.16
C VAL A 176 -0.93 2.92 4.51
N LEU A 177 -0.09 3.43 3.61
CA LEU A 177 0.88 2.62 2.88
C LEU A 177 1.90 1.98 3.82
N ASN A 178 2.45 2.74 4.77
CA ASN A 178 3.43 2.21 5.73
C ASN A 178 2.81 1.15 6.67
N ILE A 179 1.52 1.27 7.04
CA ILE A 179 0.86 0.22 7.83
C ILE A 179 0.75 -1.08 7.01
N ALA A 180 0.31 -0.99 5.75
CA ALA A 180 0.14 -2.17 4.89
C ALA A 180 1.47 -2.85 4.59
N GLU A 181 2.48 -2.07 4.21
CA GLU A 181 3.83 -2.57 3.91
C GLU A 181 4.50 -3.12 5.16
N GLY A 182 4.41 -2.39 6.28
CA GLY A 182 4.91 -2.81 7.57
C GLY A 182 4.31 -4.14 8.00
N HIS A 183 3.01 -4.36 7.85
CA HIS A 183 2.39 -5.66 8.16
C HIS A 183 2.89 -6.79 7.23
N GLY A 184 3.33 -6.46 6.01
CA GLY A 184 3.90 -7.43 5.06
C GLY A 184 5.35 -7.82 5.35
N ARG A 185 6.07 -7.12 6.24
CA ARG A 185 7.50 -7.39 6.52
C ARG A 185 7.74 -8.65 7.37
N GLU A 186 8.80 -9.38 7.03
CA GLU A 186 9.15 -10.66 7.65
C GLU A 186 9.72 -10.52 9.06
N THR A 187 10.60 -9.54 9.29
CA THR A 187 11.27 -9.34 10.57
C THR A 187 10.48 -8.39 11.48
N ALA A 188 10.50 -8.64 12.79
CA ALA A 188 9.85 -7.74 13.75
C ALA A 188 10.43 -6.32 13.70
N ALA A 189 11.75 -6.21 13.53
CA ALA A 189 12.45 -4.94 13.39
C ALA A 189 11.96 -4.14 12.18
N ASP A 190 11.85 -4.76 11.00
CA ASP A 190 11.33 -4.09 9.81
C ASP A 190 9.86 -3.70 9.98
N ARG A 191 9.01 -4.62 10.49
CA ARG A 191 7.60 -4.29 10.80
C ARG A 191 7.51 -3.04 11.67
N ASN A 192 8.29 -2.99 12.75
CA ASN A 192 8.27 -1.87 13.69
C ASN A 192 8.79 -0.57 13.05
N ARG A 193 9.82 -0.64 12.21
CA ARG A 193 10.34 0.53 11.47
C ARG A 193 9.25 1.18 10.62
N PHE A 194 8.50 0.40 9.85
CA PHE A 194 7.38 0.92 9.04
C PHE A 194 6.25 1.49 9.91
N MET A 195 5.93 0.87 11.04
CA MET A 195 4.92 1.40 11.96
C MET A 195 5.34 2.74 12.59
N LYS A 196 6.63 2.93 12.89
CA LYS A 196 7.20 4.21 13.31
C LYS A 196 7.05 5.27 12.22
N THR A 197 7.38 4.94 10.96
CA THR A 197 7.18 5.86 9.83
C THR A 197 5.69 6.19 9.60
N ALA A 198 4.78 5.22 9.75
CA ALA A 198 3.34 5.48 9.71
C ALA A 198 2.91 6.46 10.81
N GLN A 199 3.47 6.33 12.01
CA GLN A 199 3.21 7.20 13.15
C GLN A 199 3.70 8.63 12.89
N GLU A 200 4.90 8.78 12.32
CA GLU A 200 5.45 10.08 11.90
C GLU A 200 4.53 10.77 10.90
N HIS A 201 4.04 10.06 9.89
CA HIS A 201 3.07 10.57 8.93
C HIS A 201 1.72 10.95 9.56
N ALA A 202 1.23 10.18 10.53
CA ALA A 202 -0.02 10.50 11.23
C ALA A 202 0.15 11.78 12.07
N CYS A 203 1.28 11.92 12.78
CA CYS A 203 1.65 13.15 13.49
C CYS A 203 1.77 14.35 12.55
N GLN A 204 2.38 14.19 11.37
CA GLN A 204 2.44 15.23 10.36
C GLN A 204 1.05 15.68 9.90
N THR A 205 0.13 14.74 9.68
CA THR A 205 -1.25 15.06 9.30
C THR A 205 -1.93 15.90 10.38
N LEU A 206 -1.83 15.49 11.65
CA LEU A 206 -2.37 16.24 12.79
C LEU A 206 -1.77 17.65 12.89
N LEU A 207 -0.44 17.77 12.75
CA LEU A 207 0.25 19.07 12.77
C LEU A 207 -0.23 19.99 11.63
N LEU A 208 -0.42 19.46 10.43
CA LEU A 208 -0.86 20.27 9.29
C LEU A 208 -2.28 20.82 9.50
N LEU A 209 -3.16 20.06 10.13
CA LEU A 209 -4.49 20.55 10.54
C LEU A 209 -4.38 21.69 11.56
N ASP A 210 -3.49 21.56 12.54
CA ASP A 210 -3.21 22.64 13.50
C ASP A 210 -2.65 23.89 12.84
N VAL A 211 -1.73 23.73 11.88
CA VAL A 211 -1.15 24.84 11.12
C VAL A 211 -2.22 25.58 10.32
N MET A 212 -3.15 24.89 9.67
CA MET A 212 -4.25 25.53 8.94
C MET A 212 -5.17 26.33 9.87
N ALA A 213 -5.52 25.77 11.04
CA ALA A 213 -6.32 26.49 12.03
C ALA A 213 -5.58 27.71 12.59
N ALA A 214 -4.29 27.58 12.91
CA ALA A 214 -3.47 28.69 13.40
C ALA A 214 -3.30 29.82 12.38
N ARG A 215 -3.27 29.50 11.09
CA ARG A 215 -3.26 30.47 9.99
C ARG A 215 -4.61 31.11 9.72
N LYS A 216 -5.67 30.65 10.37
CA LYS A 216 -7.07 31.03 10.13
C LYS A 216 -7.55 30.66 8.71
N ASP A 217 -6.90 29.68 8.08
CA ASP A 217 -7.35 29.10 6.81
C ASP A 217 -8.67 28.33 7.02
N VAL A 218 -8.84 27.78 8.23
CA VAL A 218 -10.04 27.06 8.70
C VAL A 218 -10.27 27.36 10.19
N THR A 219 -11.46 27.06 10.69
CA THR A 219 -11.75 27.20 12.13
C THR A 219 -11.20 26.01 12.92
N ALA A 220 -10.88 26.23 14.21
CA ALA A 220 -10.45 25.17 15.11
C ALA A 220 -11.52 24.07 15.28
N SER A 221 -12.80 24.43 15.23
CA SER A 221 -13.92 23.47 15.29
C SER A 221 -13.97 22.58 14.05
N ARG A 222 -13.64 23.10 12.85
CA ARG A 222 -13.71 22.33 11.60
C ARG A 222 -12.69 21.20 11.56
N VAL A 223 -11.50 21.39 12.14
CA VAL A 223 -10.45 20.37 12.17
C VAL A 223 -10.56 19.41 13.35
N ALA A 224 -11.49 19.64 14.29
CA ALA A 224 -11.59 18.86 15.53
C ALA A 224 -11.80 17.36 15.27
N ASP A 225 -12.71 17.02 14.36
CA ASP A 225 -13.01 15.63 14.02
C ASP A 225 -11.81 14.93 13.36
N GLY A 226 -11.18 15.59 12.38
CA GLY A 226 -9.98 15.07 11.72
C GLY A 226 -8.84 14.85 12.72
N LYS A 227 -8.64 15.79 13.65
CA LYS A 227 -7.64 15.66 14.73
C LYS A 227 -7.98 14.50 15.68
N ALA A 228 -9.26 14.27 15.99
CA ALA A 228 -9.67 13.15 16.82
C ALA A 228 -9.39 11.80 16.15
N ILE A 229 -9.69 11.67 14.85
CA ILE A 229 -9.36 10.47 14.06
C ILE A 229 -7.83 10.24 14.07
N GLN A 230 -7.03 11.27 13.77
CA GLN A 230 -5.57 11.15 13.76
C GLN A 230 -4.99 10.80 15.13
N THR A 231 -5.54 11.36 16.21
CA THR A 231 -5.13 11.02 17.58
C THR A 231 -5.35 9.53 17.87
N ARG A 232 -6.46 8.96 17.41
CA ARG A 232 -6.74 7.52 17.56
C ARG A 232 -5.72 6.68 16.78
N VAL A 233 -5.41 7.06 15.54
CA VAL A 233 -4.37 6.38 14.72
C VAL A 233 -3.01 6.40 15.42
N ILE A 234 -2.56 7.58 15.86
CA ILE A 234 -1.26 7.77 16.54
C ILE A 234 -1.17 6.90 17.80
N ARG A 235 -2.24 6.85 18.61
CA ARG A 235 -2.26 6.02 19.82
C ARG A 235 -2.12 4.53 19.53
N MET A 236 -2.79 4.03 18.48
CA MET A 236 -2.68 2.62 18.10
C MET A 236 -1.28 2.29 17.55
N LEU A 237 -0.71 3.17 16.73
CA LEU A 237 0.65 3.01 16.22
C LEU A 237 1.70 3.07 17.33
N HIS A 238 1.58 4.02 18.26
CA HIS A 238 2.44 4.11 19.43
C HIS A 238 2.38 2.83 20.27
N ALA A 239 1.18 2.35 20.58
CA ALA A 239 0.99 1.12 21.34
C ALA A 239 1.57 -0.11 20.62
N TRP A 240 1.48 -0.16 19.28
CA TRP A 240 2.16 -1.18 18.49
C TRP A 240 3.68 -1.09 18.66
N CYS A 241 4.24 0.11 18.46
CA CYS A 241 5.69 0.34 18.52
C CYS A 241 6.26 0.02 19.90
N GLU A 242 5.60 0.41 20.99
CA GLU A 242 6.02 0.11 22.36
C GLU A 242 6.06 -1.39 22.64
N ARG A 243 5.02 -2.12 22.23
CA ARG A 243 4.93 -3.58 22.43
C ARG A 243 5.97 -4.36 21.63
N ASN A 244 6.44 -3.80 20.52
CA ASN A 244 7.37 -4.45 19.59
C ASN A 244 8.76 -3.80 19.60
N ASN A 245 9.07 -2.97 20.61
CA ASN A 245 10.38 -2.35 20.79
C ASN A 245 11.37 -3.26 21.56
N THR A 246 10.97 -4.49 21.90
CA THR A 246 11.84 -5.49 22.51
C THR A 246 12.64 -6.20 21.43
N ASP A 247 13.71 -5.57 20.94
CA ASP A 247 14.88 -6.21 20.28
C ASP A 247 16.01 -5.16 20.05
N GLU A 248 16.39 -4.44 21.11
CA GLU A 248 17.78 -3.97 21.25
C GLU A 248 18.30 -4.60 22.55
N PRO A 249 19.21 -5.60 22.49
CA PRO A 249 20.08 -5.85 23.62
C PRO A 249 20.89 -4.57 23.81
N ASN A 250 20.79 -3.95 24.99
CA ASN A 250 21.76 -2.95 25.42
C ASN A 250 23.17 -3.55 25.23
N ALA A 251 23.88 -3.07 24.21
CA ALA A 251 25.31 -3.28 24.02
C ALA A 251 26.08 -2.22 24.82
#